data_AF-A0A7W1UMY3-F1
#
_entry.id   AF-A0A7W1UMY3-F1
#
_cell.length_a   1.000
_cell.length_b   1.000
_cell.length_c   1.000
_cell.angle_alpha   90.00
_cell.angle_beta   90.00
_cell.angle_gamma   90.00
#
_symmetry.space_group_name_H-M   'P 1'
#
loop_
_entity.id
_entity.type
_entity.pdbx_description
1 polymer ?
#
loop_
_entity_poly.entity_id
_entity_poly.type
_entity_poly.pdbx_seq_one_letter_code
_entity_poly.pdbx_strand_id
1 'polypeptide(L)'
;MSIREYIESGVLEIYVLGLTDEAERAEVEKMAAAHPEIRKEIAEISVALQNYAEKRGVAPHPAIKPLLMATIDYTERLENGEAPAFPQILND
;
A
#
# COMPACT_ATOMS: atom_id res chain seq x y z
N MET A 1 4.98 -29.69 -1.97
CA MET A 1 3.60 -29.19 -2.06
C MET A 1 3.30 -28.92 -3.52
N SER A 2 2.11 -29.30 -3.98
CA SER A 2 1.62 -28.91 -5.31
C SER A 2 1.25 -27.42 -5.34
N ILE A 3 1.17 -26.83 -6.54
CA ILE A 3 0.73 -25.42 -6.70
C ILE A 3 -0.68 -25.24 -6.13
N ARG A 4 -1.55 -26.23 -6.30
CA ARG A 4 -2.91 -26.19 -5.79
C ARG A 4 -2.96 -26.14 -4.27
N GLU A 5 -2.21 -27.02 -3.60
CA GLU A 5 -2.11 -27.02 -2.13
C GLU A 5 -1.50 -25.71 -1.61
N TYR A 6 -0.58 -25.10 -2.36
CA TYR A 6 -0.01 -23.79 -2.01
C TYR A 6 -1.08 -22.69 -2.04
N ILE A 7 -1.89 -22.65 -3.11
CA ILE A 7 -2.99 -21.69 -3.25
C ILE A 7 -4.04 -21.91 -2.15
N GLU A 8 -4.41 -23.16 -1.88
CA GLU A 8 -5.42 -23.52 -0.87
C GLU A 8 -4.90 -23.40 0.59
N SER A 9 -3.62 -23.05 0.81
CA SER A 9 -3.02 -22.96 2.14
C SER A 9 -3.41 -21.72 2.94
N GLY A 10 -3.91 -20.68 2.28
CA GLY A 10 -4.23 -19.39 2.92
C GLY A 10 -3.05 -18.39 3.00
N VAL A 11 -1.84 -18.78 2.58
CA VAL A 11 -0.65 -17.93 2.69
C VAL A 11 -0.73 -16.69 1.78
N LEU A 12 -1.41 -16.78 0.64
CA LEU A 12 -1.51 -15.69 -0.33
C LEU A 12 -2.43 -14.57 0.17
N GLU A 13 -3.47 -14.89 0.93
CA GLU A 13 -4.36 -13.95 1.57
C GLU A 13 -3.64 -13.16 2.65
N ILE A 14 -2.85 -13.85 3.48
CA ILE A 14 -2.02 -13.23 4.53
C ILE A 14 -0.97 -12.33 3.88
N TYR A 15 -0.38 -12.76 2.76
CA TYR A 15 0.58 -11.98 2.00
C TYR A 15 -0.04 -10.68 1.45
N VAL A 16 -1.20 -10.77 0.79
CA VAL A 16 -1.89 -9.59 0.24
C VAL A 16 -2.33 -8.62 1.34
N LEU A 17 -2.70 -9.13 2.52
CA LEU A 17 -3.00 -8.31 3.69
C LEU A 17 -1.75 -7.66 4.32
N GLY A 18 -0.54 -8.01 3.87
CA GLY A 18 0.71 -7.50 4.42
C GLY A 18 1.06 -8.07 5.80
N LEU A 19 0.54 -9.25 6.13
CA LEU A 19 0.66 -9.89 7.45
C LEU A 19 1.66 -11.04 7.50
N THR A 20 2.28 -11.39 6.38
CA THR A 20 3.36 -12.41 6.33
C THR A 20 4.63 -11.91 6.98
N ASP A 21 5.39 -12.81 7.59
CA ASP A 21 6.75 -12.52 8.00
C ASP A 21 7.71 -12.39 6.78
N GLU A 22 8.99 -12.14 7.04
CA GLU A 22 9.99 -11.97 5.98
C GLU A 22 10.25 -13.25 5.19
N ALA A 23 10.25 -14.42 5.85
CA ALA A 23 10.54 -15.70 5.21
C ALA A 23 9.36 -16.13 4.32
N GLU A 24 8.14 -16.03 4.83
CA GLU A 24 6.90 -16.31 4.11
C GLU A 24 6.77 -15.41 2.88
N ARG A 25 7.02 -14.11 3.03
CA ARG A 25 6.99 -13.16 1.90
C ARG A 25 8.02 -13.49 0.83
N ALA A 26 9.26 -13.80 1.22
CA ALA A 26 10.28 -14.20 0.26
C ALA A 26 9.91 -15.51 -0.47
N GLU A 27 9.27 -16.45 0.21
CA GLU A 27 8.74 -17.66 -0.41
C GLU A 27 7.61 -17.35 -1.40
N VAL A 28 6.62 -16.53 -1.01
CA VAL A 28 5.52 -16.11 -1.88
C VAL A 28 6.04 -15.41 -3.12
N GLU A 29 6.99 -14.49 -2.99
CA GLU A 29 7.58 -13.77 -4.13
C GLU A 29 8.33 -14.71 -5.07
N LYS A 30 9.10 -15.66 -4.53
CA LYS A 30 9.79 -16.69 -5.31
C LYS A 30 8.79 -17.57 -6.05
N MET A 31 7.74 -18.03 -5.37
CA MET A 31 6.70 -18.88 -5.94
C MET A 31 5.90 -18.14 -7.01
N ALA A 32 5.56 -16.88 -6.76
CA ALA A 32 4.92 -15.99 -7.71
C ALA A 32 5.82 -15.74 -8.94
N ALA A 33 7.14 -15.62 -8.78
CA ALA A 33 8.07 -15.47 -9.91
C ALA A 33 8.07 -16.73 -10.80
N ALA A 34 8.07 -17.91 -10.19
CA ALA A 34 8.13 -19.20 -10.88
C ALA A 34 6.79 -19.66 -11.49
N HIS A 35 5.65 -19.29 -10.88
CA HIS A 35 4.33 -19.81 -11.23
C HIS A 35 3.34 -18.67 -11.55
N PRO A 36 2.98 -18.45 -12.83
CA PRO A 36 2.01 -17.43 -13.22
C PRO A 36 0.64 -17.57 -12.54
N GLU A 37 0.23 -18.79 -12.20
CA GLU A 37 -1.03 -19.08 -11.49
C GLU A 37 -1.05 -18.43 -10.11
N ILE A 38 0.08 -18.39 -9.41
CA ILE A 38 0.19 -17.76 -8.10
C ILE A 38 0.08 -16.24 -8.21
N ARG A 39 0.70 -15.63 -9.23
CA ARG A 39 0.50 -14.19 -9.51
C ARG A 39 -0.94 -13.85 -9.83
N LYS A 40 -1.61 -14.72 -10.59
CA LYS A 40 -3.02 -14.55 -10.91
C LYS A 40 -3.88 -14.61 -9.64
N GLU A 41 -3.64 -15.59 -8.77
CA GLU A 41 -4.35 -15.72 -7.49
C GLU A 41 -4.15 -14.48 -6.60
N ILE A 42 -2.90 -14.00 -6.44
CA ILE A 42 -2.58 -12.77 -5.69
C ILE A 42 -3.38 -11.58 -6.23
N ALA A 43 -3.47 -11.43 -7.55
CA ALA A 43 -4.23 -10.35 -8.17
C ALA A 43 -5.75 -10.49 -7.93
N GLU A 44 -6.31 -11.70 -8.01
CA GLU A 44 -7.72 -11.97 -7.75
C GLU A 44 -8.09 -11.67 -6.28
N ILE A 45 -7.26 -12.10 -5.32
CA ILE A 45 -7.40 -11.77 -3.90
C ILE A 45 -7.34 -10.25 -3.69
N SER A 46 -6.38 -9.57 -4.33
CA SER A 46 -6.21 -8.11 -4.22
C SER A 46 -7.46 -7.35 -4.71
N VAL A 47 -8.02 -7.76 -5.84
CA VAL A 47 -9.25 -7.17 -6.39
C VAL A 47 -10.44 -7.43 -5.47
N ALA A 48 -10.55 -8.63 -4.90
CA ALA A 48 -11.62 -8.95 -3.94
C ALA A 48 -11.55 -8.04 -2.70
N LEU A 49 -10.35 -7.83 -2.16
CA LEU A 49 -10.12 -6.94 -1.02
C LEU A 49 -10.38 -5.47 -1.36
N GLN A 50 -9.96 -5.01 -2.54
CA GLN A 50 -10.27 -3.66 -3.02
C GLN A 50 -11.79 -3.44 -3.09
N ASN A 51 -12.53 -4.36 -3.72
CA ASN A 51 -13.99 -4.27 -3.82
C ASN A 51 -14.67 -4.27 -2.44
N TYR A 52 -14.12 -5.03 -1.48
CA TYR A 52 -14.60 -5.01 -0.10
C TYR A 52 -14.33 -3.66 0.58
N ALA A 53 -13.13 -3.12 0.41
CA ALA A 53 -12.72 -1.84 0.98
C ALA A 53 -13.53 -0.67 0.41
N GLU A 54 -13.76 -0.63 -0.91
CA GLU A 54 -14.56 0.41 -1.57
C GLU A 54 -15.98 0.48 -1.02
N LYS A 55 -16.61 -0.68 -0.76
CA LYS A 55 -17.97 -0.76 -0.21
C LYS A 55 -18.07 -0.33 1.25
N ARG A 56 -16.95 -0.31 1.97
CA ARG A 56 -16.89 -0.05 3.43
C ARG A 56 -16.04 1.16 3.80
N GLY A 57 -15.54 1.89 2.81
CA GLY A 57 -14.66 3.03 3.01
C GLY A 57 -15.35 4.12 3.83
N VAL A 58 -14.62 4.69 4.79
CA VAL A 58 -15.06 5.87 5.54
C VAL A 58 -14.41 7.09 4.92
N ALA A 59 -15.19 8.14 4.67
CA ALA A 59 -14.65 9.38 4.15
C ALA A 59 -13.63 9.97 5.13
N PRO A 60 -12.40 10.30 4.69
CA PRO A 60 -11.44 10.97 5.55
C PRO A 60 -11.90 12.38 5.89
N HIS A 61 -11.35 12.96 6.95
CA HIS A 61 -11.65 14.34 7.32
C HIS A 61 -11.34 15.31 6.14
N PRO A 62 -12.22 16.27 5.82
CA PRO A 62 -12.06 17.13 4.63
C PRO A 62 -10.73 17.88 4.55
N ALA A 63 -10.12 18.20 5.70
CA ALA A 63 -8.83 18.90 5.79
C ALA A 63 -7.62 18.05 5.33
N ILE A 64 -7.74 16.72 5.28
CA ILE A 64 -6.60 15.83 5.00
C ILE A 64 -6.08 16.03 3.58
N LYS A 65 -6.96 16.13 2.58
CA LYS A 65 -6.54 16.31 1.19
C LYS A 65 -5.79 17.64 0.97
N PRO A 66 -6.32 18.81 1.39
CA PRO A 66 -5.57 20.07 1.31
C PRO A 66 -4.23 20.03 2.05
N LEU A 67 -4.21 19.49 3.28
CA LEU A 67 -2.99 19.39 4.09
C LEU A 67 -1.90 18.54 3.41
N LEU A 68 -2.29 17.37 2.89
CA LEU A 68 -1.38 16.48 2.18
C LEU A 68 -0.82 17.14 0.93
N MET A 69 -1.66 17.76 0.11
CA MET A 69 -1.21 18.44 -1.12
C MET A 69 -0.27 19.60 -0.80
N ALA A 70 -0.58 20.41 0.23
CA ALA A 70 0.30 21.48 0.67
C ALA A 70 1.66 20.97 1.18
N THR A 71 1.67 19.79 1.83
CA THR A 71 2.90 19.16 2.31
C THR A 71 3.75 18.67 1.14
N ILE A 72 3.16 18.02 0.14
CA ILE A 72 3.86 17.56 -1.06
C ILE A 72 4.49 18.75 -1.81
N ASP A 73 3.70 19.80 -2.05
CA ASP A 73 4.16 21.02 -2.71
C ASP A 73 5.31 21.69 -1.93
N TYR A 74 5.17 21.81 -0.61
CA TYR A 74 6.25 22.36 0.23
C TYR A 74 7.52 21.52 0.14
N THR A 75 7.42 20.19 0.25
CA THR A 75 8.58 19.28 0.13
C THR A 75 9.27 19.43 -1.23
N GLU A 76 8.52 19.50 -2.33
CA GLU A 76 9.07 19.69 -3.68
C GLU A 76 9.80 21.04 -3.80
N ARG A 77 9.26 22.13 -3.24
CA ARG A 77 9.94 23.43 -3.27
C ARG A 77 11.23 23.43 -2.45
N LEU A 78 11.26 22.75 -1.30
CA LEU A 78 12.48 22.60 -0.51
C LEU A 78 13.56 21.84 -1.28
N GLU A 79 13.19 20.74 -1.95
CA GLU A 79 14.12 19.98 -2.82
C GLU A 79 14.65 20.85 -3.97
N ASN A 80 13.84 21.79 -4.45
CA ASN A 80 14.21 22.77 -5.49
C ASN A 80 14.92 24.03 -4.95
N GLY A 81 15.33 24.04 -3.67
CA GLY A 81 16.19 25.08 -3.10
C GLY A 81 15.47 26.24 -2.43
N GLU A 82 14.16 26.15 -2.20
CA GLU A 82 13.45 27.06 -1.30
C GLU A 82 14.02 26.91 0.13
N ALA A 83 14.34 28.02 0.78
CA ALA A 83 14.78 27.98 2.17
C ALA A 83 13.61 27.55 3.08
N PRO A 84 13.85 26.71 4.10
CA PRO A 84 12.79 26.31 5.04
C PRO A 84 12.13 27.52 5.69
N ALA A 85 10.82 27.66 5.48
CA ALA A 85 10.03 28.67 6.15
C ALA A 85 9.59 28.13 7.53
N PHE A 86 10.26 28.56 8.60
CA PHE A 86 9.68 28.48 9.95
C PHE A 86 8.46 29.41 10.02
N PRO A 87 7.43 29.10 10.84
CA PRO A 87 6.18 29.84 10.81
C PRO A 87 6.44 31.33 10.97
N GLN A 88 5.82 32.13 10.10
CA GLN A 88 5.87 33.58 10.19
C GLN A 88 5.31 33.98 11.56
N ILE A 89 6.12 34.73 12.32
CA ILE A 89 5.61 35.43 13.49
C ILE A 89 4.51 36.34 12.97
N LEU A 90 3.27 36.10 13.41
CA LEU A 90 2.18 37.06 13.22
C LEU A 90 2.63 38.35 13.90
N ASN A 91 2.96 39.36 13.11
CA ASN A 91 3.13 40.70 13.65
C ASN A 91 1.72 41.23 13.98
N ASP A 92 1.57 41.67 15.22
CA ASP A 92 0.35 42.25 15.81
C ASP A 92 -0.17 43.47 15.03
#